data_AF-A0A1L9VIJ2-F1
#
_entry.id   AF-A0A1L9VIJ2-F1
#
_cell.length_a   1.000
_cell.length_b   1.000
_cell.length_c   1.000
_cell.angle_alpha   90.00
_cell.angle_beta   90.00
_cell.angle_gamma   90.00
#
_symmetry.space_group_name_H-M   'P 1'
#
loop_
_entity.id
_entity.type
_entity.pdbx_description
1 polymer ?
#
loop_
_entity_poly.entity_id
_entity_poly.type
_entity_poly.pdbx_seq_one_letter_code
_entity_poly.pdbx_strand_id
1 'polypeptide(L)'
;LTFDFNKTELQHFTHGTNHPNPTCSIRSTQGSHTVTPPPPGSATRWLGIWFDRRLSFSKHCRTLAAKARQTAAEATITCVISVLCYGAEAWWPG
;
A
#
# COMPACT_ATOMS: atom_id res chain seq x y z
N LEU A 1 -19.08 5.73 7.09
CA LEU A 1 -17.83 5.31 7.78
C LEU A 1 -16.93 6.53 7.79
N THR A 2 -16.60 7.08 8.96
CA THR A 2 -15.80 8.30 9.07
C THR A 2 -14.46 7.94 9.72
N PHE A 3 -13.37 8.31 9.08
CA PHE A 3 -12.01 8.00 9.54
C PHE A 3 -11.69 8.84 10.79
N ASP A 4 -11.22 8.21 11.87
CA ASP A 4 -10.85 8.90 13.12
C ASP A 4 -9.33 8.97 13.22
N PHE A 5 -8.77 10.12 12.83
CA PHE A 5 -7.33 10.33 12.80
C PHE A 5 -6.64 10.22 14.17
N ASN A 6 -7.38 10.32 15.28
CA ASN A 6 -6.81 10.13 16.63
C ASN A 6 -6.59 8.64 16.96
N LYS A 7 -7.27 7.73 16.23
CA LYS A 7 -7.21 6.28 16.46
C LYS A 7 -6.46 5.53 15.37
N THR A 8 -5.97 6.23 14.36
CA THR A 8 -5.32 5.64 13.18
C THR A 8 -3.97 6.28 12.95
N GLU A 9 -2.93 5.45 12.86
CA GLU A 9 -1.62 5.90 12.37
C GLU A 9 -1.60 5.81 10.85
N LEU A 10 -1.06 6.84 10.20
CA LEU A 10 -0.99 6.92 8.74
C LEU A 10 0.44 7.21 8.31
N GLN A 11 0.97 6.34 7.46
CA GLN A 11 2.33 6.44 6.93
C GLN A 11 2.30 6.45 5.41
N HIS A 12 3.00 7.40 4.81
CA HIS A 12 3.09 7.57 3.37
C HIS A 12 4.49 7.24 2.84
N PHE A 13 4.52 6.52 1.72
CA PHE A 13 5.72 6.22 0.94
C PHE A 13 5.49 6.60 -0.52
N THR A 14 6.37 7.41 -1.09
CA THR A 14 6.37 7.64 -2.54
C THR A 14 6.78 6.38 -3.31
N HIS A 15 6.20 6.19 -4.49
CA HIS A 15 6.64 5.17 -5.42
C HIS A 15 8.01 5.57 -6.02
N GLY A 16 9.08 4.95 -5.55
CA GLY A 16 10.42 5.11 -6.12
C GLY A 16 11.52 5.23 -5.07
N THR A 17 12.66 4.61 -5.35
CA THR A 17 13.80 4.60 -4.44
C THR A 17 14.65 5.87 -4.50
N ASN A 18 14.57 6.60 -5.61
CA ASN A 18 15.49 7.70 -5.95
C ASN A 18 14.86 9.10 -5.89
N HIS A 19 13.59 9.19 -5.54
CA HIS A 19 12.88 10.47 -5.43
C HIS A 19 12.78 10.94 -3.97
N PRO A 20 12.65 12.26 -3.73
CA PRO A 20 12.27 12.76 -2.42
C PRO A 20 10.93 12.15 -1.99
N ASN A 21 10.75 11.95 -0.69
CA ASN A 21 9.47 11.63 -0.11
C ASN A 21 8.95 12.92 0.54
N PRO A 22 8.10 13.71 -0.15
CA PRO A 22 7.57 14.94 0.41
C PRO A 22 6.41 14.65 1.37
N THR A 23 6.16 15.60 2.26
CA THR A 23 4.93 15.66 3.05
C THR A 23 3.71 15.71 2.13
N CYS A 24 2.69 14.90 2.43
CA CYS A 24 1.42 14.92 1.69
C CYS A 24 0.28 15.41 2.58
N SER A 25 -0.74 16.01 1.95
CA SER A 25 -1.96 16.44 2.63
C SER A 25 -3.15 15.64 2.13
N ILE A 26 -3.94 15.12 3.06
CA ILE A 26 -5.12 14.32 2.79
C ILE A 26 -6.34 15.13 3.19
N ARG A 27 -7.23 15.34 2.22
CA ARG A 27 -8.49 16.05 2.47
C ARG A 27 -9.56 15.05 2.89
N SER A 28 -10.21 15.33 4.00
CA SER A 28 -11.35 14.58 4.52
C SER A 28 -12.53 15.53 4.76
N THR A 29 -13.71 14.98 4.98
CA THR A 29 -14.90 15.72 5.42
C THR A 29 -14.68 16.43 6.77
N GLN A 30 -13.68 16.01 7.54
CA GLN A 30 -13.28 16.59 8.82
C GLN A 30 -12.19 17.68 8.72
N GLY A 31 -11.60 17.89 7.53
CA GLY A 31 -10.51 18.84 7.32
C GLY A 31 -9.33 18.28 6.53
N SER A 32 -8.25 19.06 6.44
CA SER A 32 -6.98 18.65 5.81
C SER A 32 -6.01 18.14 6.86
N HIS A 33 -5.50 16.92 6.68
CA HIS A 33 -4.52 16.31 7.55
C HIS A 33 -3.18 16.17 6.84
N THR A 34 -2.09 16.57 7.52
CA THR A 34 -0.74 16.54 6.97
C THR A 34 -0.04 15.28 7.43
N VAL A 35 0.48 14.49 6.49
CA VAL A 35 1.24 13.26 6.75
C VAL A 35 2.70 13.50 6.40
N THR A 36 3.55 13.48 7.42
CA THR A 36 4.99 13.62 7.25
C THR A 36 5.60 12.24 6.99
N PRO A 37 6.45 12.10 5.97
CA PRO A 37 7.07 10.84 5.67
C PRO A 37 8.13 10.45 6.72
N PRO A 38 8.40 9.16 6.86
CA PRO A 38 9.49 8.67 7.71
C PRO A 38 10.85 9.20 7.26
N PRO A 39 11.82 9.35 8.18
CA PRO A 39 13.18 9.75 7.85
C PRO A 39 13.80 8.86 6.75
N PRO A 40 14.66 9.41 5.88
CA PRO A 40 15.37 8.61 4.87
C PRO A 40 16.13 7.44 5.51
N GLY A 41 15.94 6.23 4.97
CA GLY A 41 16.60 5.03 5.49
C GLY A 41 15.94 4.39 6.71
N SER A 42 14.85 4.97 7.22
CA SER A 42 14.03 4.33 8.24
C SER A 42 13.07 3.29 7.65
N ALA A 43 12.71 2.31 8.48
CA ALA A 43 11.72 1.29 8.18
C ALA A 43 10.81 1.10 9.40
N THR A 44 9.51 0.93 9.17
CA THR A 44 8.53 0.66 10.22
C THR A 44 8.29 -0.84 10.29
N ARG A 45 8.44 -1.45 11.47
CA ARG A 45 8.08 -2.86 11.67
C ARG A 45 6.65 -2.94 12.20
N TRP A 46 5.75 -3.55 11.42
CA TRP A 46 4.36 -3.77 11.83
C TRP A 46 3.93 -5.19 11.53
N LEU A 47 3.40 -5.88 12.54
CA LEU A 47 3.01 -7.30 12.49
C LEU A 47 4.14 -8.23 11.98
N GLY A 48 5.39 -7.88 12.26
CA GLY A 48 6.56 -8.64 11.81
C GLY A 48 7.05 -8.33 10.40
N ILE A 49 6.34 -7.48 9.65
CA ILE A 49 6.71 -7.04 8.30
C ILE A 49 7.40 -5.67 8.39
N TRP A 50 8.47 -5.50 7.63
CA TRP A 50 9.15 -4.21 7.50
C TRP A 50 8.54 -3.41 6.34
N PHE A 51 8.05 -2.23 6.65
CA PHE A 51 7.53 -1.23 5.70
C PHE A 51 8.57 -0.14 5.50
N ASP A 52 9.11 -0.05 4.28
CA ASP A 52 10.01 1.00 3.85
C ASP A 52 9.67 1.42 2.41
N ARG A 53 10.37 2.43 1.89
CA ARG A 53 10.19 2.90 0.50
C ARG A 53 10.65 1.88 -0.56
N ARG A 54 11.37 0.83 -0.16
CA ARG A 54 11.93 -0.19 -1.06
C ARG A 54 11.07 -1.45 -1.09
N LEU A 55 10.09 -1.55 -0.19
CA LEU A 55 9.16 -2.67 -0.10
C LEU A 55 8.35 -2.75 -1.40
N SER A 56 8.56 -3.84 -2.15
CA SER A 56 7.80 -4.13 -3.35
C SER A 56 7.17 -5.50 -3.24
N PHE A 57 5.84 -5.54 -3.38
CA PHE A 57 5.09 -6.79 -3.49
C PHE A 57 5.07 -7.35 -4.92
N SER A 58 5.82 -6.76 -5.87
CA SER A 58 5.76 -7.13 -7.29
C SER A 58 6.01 -8.63 -7.53
N LYS A 59 6.97 -9.24 -6.84
CA LYS A 59 7.24 -10.68 -6.94
C LYS A 59 6.04 -11.51 -6.47
N HIS A 60 5.41 -11.11 -5.36
CA HIS A 60 4.23 -11.77 -4.81
C HIS A 60 3.04 -11.63 -5.77
N CYS A 61 2.74 -10.41 -6.23
CA CYS A 61 1.68 -10.14 -7.22
C CYS A 61 1.90 -10.92 -8.52
N ARG A 62 3.13 -10.95 -9.06
CA ARG A 62 3.47 -11.72 -10.26
C ARG A 62 3.26 -13.22 -10.05
N THR A 63 3.66 -13.75 -8.89
CA THR A 63 3.49 -15.18 -8.56
C THR A 63 2.02 -15.53 -8.46
N LEU A 64 1.21 -14.72 -7.77
CA LEU A 64 -0.23 -14.93 -7.67
C LEU A 64 -0.92 -14.79 -9.02
N ALA A 65 -0.56 -13.78 -9.83
CA ALA A 65 -1.10 -13.63 -11.17
C ALA A 65 -0.74 -14.83 -12.09
N ALA A 66 0.49 -15.36 -11.99
CA ALA A 66 0.89 -16.54 -12.75
C ALA A 66 0.10 -17.78 -12.32
N LYS A 67 -0.04 -18.02 -11.00
CA LYS A 67 -0.88 -19.09 -10.45
C LYS A 67 -2.34 -18.93 -10.90
N ALA A 68 -2.87 -17.71 -10.79
CA ALA A 68 -4.22 -17.37 -11.22
C ALA A 68 -4.44 -17.64 -12.71
N ARG A 69 -3.48 -17.33 -13.59
CA ARG A 69 -3.58 -17.65 -15.02
C ARG A 69 -3.56 -19.16 -15.29
N GLN A 70 -2.76 -19.91 -14.54
CA GLN A 70 -2.74 -21.38 -14.63
C GLN A 70 -4.08 -21.99 -14.19
N THR A 71 -4.69 -21.45 -13.13
CA THR A 71 -6.01 -21.89 -12.64
C THR A 71 -7.19 -21.24 -13.36
N ALA A 72 -7.01 -20.14 -14.09
CA ALA A 72 -8.08 -19.48 -14.86
C ALA A 72 -8.46 -20.23 -16.15
N ALA A 73 -7.72 -21.28 -16.51
CA ALA A 73 -8.25 -22.32 -17.37
C ALA A 73 -9.43 -23.08 -16.71
N GLU A 74 -9.63 -22.96 -15.38
CA GLU A 74 -10.56 -23.81 -14.61
C GLU A 74 -11.14 -23.17 -13.31
N ALA A 75 -11.36 -21.85 -13.28
CA ALA A 75 -12.32 -21.13 -12.41
C ALA A 75 -11.81 -20.11 -11.35
N THR A 76 -12.62 -19.06 -11.26
CA THR A 76 -12.97 -18.17 -10.14
C THR A 76 -12.16 -16.90 -9.89
N ILE A 77 -12.84 -15.79 -10.21
CA ILE A 77 -12.43 -14.39 -10.23
C ILE A 77 -12.34 -13.74 -8.82
N THR A 78 -12.72 -14.42 -7.73
CA THR A 78 -12.92 -13.74 -6.42
C THR A 78 -11.73 -13.75 -5.46
N CYS A 79 -10.89 -14.79 -5.38
CA CYS A 79 -9.78 -14.78 -4.39
C CYS A 79 -8.58 -13.94 -4.83
N VAL A 80 -8.37 -13.81 -6.14
CA VAL A 80 -7.23 -13.09 -6.73
C VAL A 80 -7.45 -11.58 -6.65
N ILE A 81 -8.70 -11.12 -6.78
CA ILE A 81 -9.07 -9.72 -6.62
C ILE A 81 -8.80 -9.26 -5.19
N SER A 82 -9.13 -10.03 -4.15
CA SER A 82 -8.87 -9.58 -2.77
C SER A 82 -7.39 -9.37 -2.46
N VAL A 83 -6.49 -10.20 -2.99
CA VAL A 83 -5.04 -10.02 -2.76
C VAL A 83 -4.44 -8.94 -3.65
N LEU A 84 -4.90 -8.82 -4.91
CA LEU A 84 -4.48 -7.73 -5.80
C LEU A 84 -5.03 -6.37 -5.34
N CYS A 85 -6.28 -6.31 -4.88
CA CYS A 85 -6.89 -5.11 -4.31
C CYS A 85 -6.24 -4.73 -2.99
N TYR A 86 -5.83 -5.66 -2.11
CA TYR A 86 -5.04 -5.27 -0.95
C TYR A 86 -3.73 -4.55 -1.34
N GLY A 87 -3.08 -5.01 -2.41
CA GLY A 87 -1.90 -4.34 -2.97
C GLY A 87 -2.19 -3.01 -3.68
N ALA A 88 -3.34 -2.89 -4.36
CA ALA A 88 -3.74 -1.70 -5.12
C ALA A 88 -4.44 -0.63 -4.25
N GLU A 89 -5.15 -1.03 -3.20
CA GLU A 89 -5.75 -0.14 -2.20
C GLU A 89 -4.69 0.44 -1.26
N ALA A 90 -3.61 -0.31 -1.01
CA ALA A 90 -2.44 0.23 -0.31
C ALA A 90 -1.71 1.30 -1.15
N TRP A 91 -1.78 1.21 -2.48
CA TRP A 91 -1.09 2.09 -3.43
C TRP A 91 -2.12 2.77 -4.33
N TRP A 92 -2.78 3.81 -3.80
CA TRP A 92 -3.69 4.66 -4.57
C TRP A 92 -3.04 5.10 -5.90
N PRO A 93 -3.72 4.93 -7.05
CA PRO A 93 -3.31 5.61 -8.26
C PRO A 93 -3.64 7.09 -8.07
N GLY A 94 -2.60 7.89 -7.87
CA GLY A 94 -2.70 9.35 -7.95
C GLY A 94 -3.09 9.82 -9.34
#